data_AF-A0A7V6TUI3-F1
#
_entry.id   AF-A0A7V6TUI3-F1
#
_cell.length_a   1.000
_cell.length_b   1.000
_cell.length_c   1.000
_cell.angle_alpha   90.00
_cell.angle_beta   90.00
_cell.angle_gamma   90.00
#
_symmetry.space_group_name_H-M   'P 1'
#
loop_
_entity.id
_entity.type
_entity.pdbx_description
1 polymer ?
#
loop_
_entity_poly.entity_id
_entity_poly.type
_entity_poly.pdbx_seq_one_letter_code
_entity_poly.pdbx_strand_id
1 'polypeptide(L)' 'MNWYDKIRHPMYTSTILLFLSMPLILGSLFSFIIFLIYPVITVKRIKNEEEVLEKDLEGYREYKKRVKYRLIPFVW' A
#
# COMPACT_ATOMS: atom_id res chain seq x y z
N MET A 1 8.66 1.23 -17.40
CA MET A 1 7.44 0.54 -16.91
C MET A 1 6.92 1.33 -15.73
N ASN A 2 5.76 1.98 -15.84
CA ASN A 2 5.22 2.77 -14.74
C ASN A 2 4.51 1.85 -13.74
N TRP A 3 4.96 1.84 -12.49
CA TRP A 3 4.38 0.96 -11.45
C TRP A 3 2.91 1.27 -11.19
N TYR A 4 2.53 2.54 -11.37
CA TYR A 4 1.16 3.02 -11.23
C TYR A 4 0.19 2.39 -12.26
N ASP A 5 0.68 1.81 -13.37
CA ASP A 5 -0.19 1.10 -14.31
C ASP A 5 -0.59 -0.30 -13.82
N LYS A 6 0.13 -0.85 -12.83
CA LYS A 6 -0.11 -2.19 -12.29
C LYS A 6 -0.73 -2.16 -10.91
N ILE A 7 -0.27 -1.24 -10.05
CA ILE A 7 -0.70 -1.10 -8.66
C ILE A 7 -0.97 0.37 -8.35
N ARG A 8 -2.04 0.66 -7.63
CA ARG A 8 -2.42 2.05 -7.35
C ARG A 8 -1.46 2.74 -6.39
N HIS A 9 -0.79 1.96 -5.53
CA HIS A 9 -0.01 2.46 -4.40
C HIS A 9 1.38 1.81 -4.29
N PRO A 10 2.26 2.00 -5.30
CA PRO A 10 3.60 1.41 -5.28
C PRO A 10 4.45 1.91 -4.10
N MET A 11 4.29 3.17 -3.70
CA MET A 11 5.01 3.73 -2.55
C MET A 11 4.72 2.95 -1.26
N TYR A 12 3.44 2.72 -0.93
CA TYR A 12 3.07 1.98 0.28
C TYR A 12 3.56 0.52 0.24
N THR A 13 3.69 -0.07 -0.95
CA THR A 13 4.30 -1.40 -1.10
C THR A 13 5.77 -1.36 -0.73
N SER A 14 6.51 -0.39 -1.26
CA SER A 14 7.94 -0.19 -0.92
C SER A 14 8.15 0.10 0.56
N THR A 15 7.29 0.89 1.20
CA THR A 15 7.44 1.18 2.63
C THR A 15 7.15 -0.04 3.49
N ILE A 16 6.15 -0.86 3.16
CA ILE A 16 5.90 -2.13 3.85
C ILE A 16 7.14 -3.03 3.77
N LEU A 17 7.76 -3.16 2.60
CA LEU A 17 8.98 -3.95 2.43
C LEU A 17 10.16 -3.38 3.23
N LEU A 18 10.32 -2.06 3.23
CA LEU A 18 11.36 -1.38 3.99
C LEU A 18 11.18 -1.58 5.49
N PHE A 19 9.97 -1.45 6.02
CA PHE A 19 9.73 -1.65 7.46
C PHE A 19 9.77 -3.13 7.85
N LEU A 20 9.44 -4.04 6.94
CA LEU A 20 9.62 -5.48 7.15
C LEU A 20 11.09 -5.87 7.26
N SER A 21 12.02 -5.12 6.65
CA SER A 21 13.45 -5.44 6.78
C SER A 21 13.94 -5.28 8.23
N MET A 22 13.35 -4.41 9.03
CA MET A 22 13.75 -4.17 10.42
C MET A 22 13.65 -5.41 11.31
N PRO A 23 12.48 -6.07 11.47
CA PRO A 23 12.40 -7.28 12.28
C PRO A 23 13.22 -8.44 11.71
N LEU A 24 13.40 -8.50 10.39
CA LEU A 24 14.23 -9.53 9.74
C LEU A 24 15.72 -9.36 10.07
N ILE A 25 16.24 -8.14 9.97
CA ILE A 25 17.64 -7.82 10.30
C ILE A 25 17.91 -8.02 11.80
N LEU A 26 16.95 -7.63 12.65
CA LEU A 26 17.06 -7.80 14.11
C LEU A 26 16.84 -9.24 14.59
N GLY A 27 16.27 -10.12 13.75
CA GLY A 27 15.89 -11.49 14.15
C GLY A 27 14.85 -11.51 15.29
N SER A 28 14.05 -10.47 15.43
CA SER A 28 13.21 -10.23 16.62
C SER A 28 11.73 -10.45 16.33
N LEU A 29 11.14 -11.46 16.98
CA LEU A 29 9.70 -11.72 16.91
C LEU A 29 8.89 -10.57 17.52
N PHE A 30 9.42 -9.91 18.56
CA PHE A 30 8.76 -8.76 19.17
C PHE A 30 8.68 -7.57 18.19
N SER A 31 9.77 -7.27 17.50
CA SER A 31 9.78 -6.24 16.45
C SER A 31 8.86 -6.60 15.29
N PHE A 32 8.72 -7.90 14.97
CA PHE A 32 7.79 -8.35 13.93
C PHE A 32 6.33 -8.10 14.33
N ILE A 33 5.96 -8.37 15.58
CA ILE A 33 4.61 -8.08 16.09
C ILE A 33 4.31 -6.58 16.02
N ILE A 34 5.26 -5.72 16.39
CA ILE A 34 5.11 -4.27 16.25
C ILE A 34 4.92 -3.87 14.78
N PHE A 35 5.71 -4.46 13.88
CA PHE A 35 5.59 -4.21 12.44
C PHE A 35 4.19 -4.52 11.89
N LEU A 36 3.50 -5.56 12.39
CA LEU A 36 2.15 -5.92 11.90
C LEU A 36 1.10 -4.80 12.07
N ILE A 37 1.33 -3.84 12.97
CA ILE A 37 0.47 -2.66 13.13
C ILE A 37 0.55 -1.76 11.88
N TYR A 38 1.72 -1.69 11.23
CA TYR A 38 1.98 -0.78 10.12
C TYR A 38 1.15 -1.08 8.85
N PRO A 39 1.06 -2.33 8.36
CA PRO A 39 0.15 -2.68 7.26
C PRO A 39 -1.32 -2.33 7.56
N VAL A 40 -1.78 -2.54 8.80
CA VAL A 40 -3.17 -2.23 9.19
C VAL A 40 -3.47 -0.74 9.09
N ILE A 41 -2.57 0.11 9.59
CA ILE A 41 -2.68 1.57 9.47
C ILE A 41 -2.63 1.99 7.99
N THR A 42 -1.72 1.39 7.22
CA THR A 42 -1.55 1.67 5.79
C THR A 42 -2.82 1.37 4.99
N VAL A 43 -3.51 0.26 5.28
CA VAL A 43 -4.81 -0.08 4.66
C VAL A 43 -5.86 1.00 4.92
N LYS A 44 -5.95 1.49 6.17
CA LYS A 44 -6.89 2.56 6.52
C LYS A 44 -6.54 3.85 5.79
N ARG A 45 -5.25 4.19 5.71
CA ARG A 45 -4.77 5.38 5.04
C ARG A 45 -5.05 5.36 3.53
N ILE A 46 -4.80 4.22 2.87
CA ILE A 46 -5.11 4.03 1.45
C ILE A 46 -6.59 4.24 1.17
N LYS A 47 -7.49 3.71 2.00
CA LYS A 47 -8.93 3.89 1.80
C LYS A 47 -9.34 5.36 1.90
N ASN A 48 -8.83 6.07 2.89
CA ASN A 48 -9.10 7.51 3.06
C ASN A 48 -8.53 8.32 1.87
N GLU A 49 -7.32 7.99 1.43
CA GLU A 49 -6.70 8.62 0.27
C GLU A 49 -7.49 8.35 -1.02
N GLU A 50 -7.91 7.11 -1.27
CA GLU A 50 -8.77 6.78 -2.42
C GLU A 50 -10.10 7.54 -2.38
N GLU A 51 -10.70 7.75 -1.21
CA GLU A 51 -11.94 8.51 -1.07
C GLU A 51 -11.76 9.99 -1.42
N VAL A 52 -10.65 10.60 -0.96
CA VAL A 52 -10.31 11.99 -1.31
C VAL A 52 -10.02 12.11 -2.80
N LEU A 53 -9.22 11.19 -3.36
CA LEU A 53 -8.89 11.19 -4.80
C LEU A 53 -10.13 10.98 -5.67
N GLU A 54 -11.08 10.15 -5.27
CA GLU A 54 -12.34 9.98 -6.01
C GLU A 54 -13.26 11.21 -6.00
N LYS A 55 -13.09 12.12 -5.02
CA LYS A 55 -13.85 13.37 -4.90
C LYS A 55 -13.15 14.54 -5.62
N ASP A 56 -11.84 14.65 -5.44
CA ASP A 56 -11.10 15.87 -5.78
C ASP A 56 -10.20 15.72 -7.02
N LEU A 57 -9.93 14.49 -7.47
CA LEU A 57 -9.10 14.23 -8.65
C LEU A 57 -9.93 13.69 -9.82
N GLU A 58 -10.15 14.56 -10.81
CA GLU A 58 -10.80 14.17 -12.06
C GLU A 58 -10.03 13.05 -12.77
N GLY A 59 -10.74 12.05 -13.30
CA GLY A 59 -10.15 10.87 -13.94
C GLY A 59 -9.66 9.77 -12.99
N TYR A 60 -9.68 9.98 -11.67
CA TYR A 60 -9.24 8.96 -10.72
C TYR A 60 -10.15 7.72 -10.71
N ARG A 61 -11.46 7.91 -10.92
CA ARG A 61 -12.42 6.79 -11.02
C ARG A 61 -12.12 5.88 -12.21
N GLU A 62 -11.77 6.47 -13.35
CA GLU A 62 -11.38 5.77 -14.57
C GLU A 62 -10.05 5.03 -14.38
N TYR A 63 -9.09 5.69 -13.73
CA TYR A 63 -7.84 5.08 -13.32
C TYR A 63 -8.06 3.87 -12.41
N LYS A 64 -8.91 4.00 -11.39
CA LYS A 64 -9.24 2.92 -10.44
C LYS A 64 -9.91 1.71 -11.12
N LYS A 65 -10.73 1.95 -12.16
CA LYS A 65 -11.31 0.87 -12.99
C LYS A 65 -10.24 0.14 -13.81
N ARG A 66 -9.23 0.85 -14.33
CA ARG A 66 -8.12 0.28 -15.09
C ARG A 66 -7.15 -0.51 -14.22
N VAL A 67 -6.72 0.08 -13.10
CA VAL A 67 -5.69 -0.47 -12.22
C VAL A 67 -6.36 -1.06 -10.99
N LYS A 68 -6.62 -2.38 -11.02
CA LYS A 68 -7.44 -3.07 -10.02
C LYS A 68 -6.75 -3.29 -8.68
N TYR A 69 -5.43 -3.50 -8.70
CA TYR A 69 -4.65 -3.82 -7.50
C TYR A 69 -4.22 -2.57 -6.74
N ARG A 70 -4.27 -2.62 -5.40
CA ARG A 70 -3.78 -1.53 -4.55
C ARG A 70 -2.30 -1.64 -4.31
N LEU A 71 -1.85 -2.78 -3.79
CA LEU A 71 -0.48 -2.97 -3.29
C LEU A 71 0.21 -4.16 -3.94
N ILE A 72 -0.42 -5.34 -3.88
CA ILE A 72 0.21 -6.58 -4.31
C ILE A 72 -0.71 -7.24 -5.33
N PRO A 73 -0.25 -7.42 -6.58
CA PRO A 73 -1.03 -8.13 -7.58
C PRO A 73 -1.50 -9.49 -7.05
N PHE A 74 -2.73 -9.87 -7.38
CA PHE A 74 -3.39 -11.12 -6.98
C PHE A 74 -3.72 -11.30 -5.49
N VAL A 75 -3.25 -10.40 -4.62
CA VAL A 75 -3.63 -10.37 -3.20
C VAL A 75 -4.61 -9.23 -2.95
N TRP A 76 -4.30 -8.03 -3.44
CA TRP A 76 -5.07 -6.82 -3.16
C TRP A 76 -4.79 -5.64 -4.09
#